data_AF-I4ALB2-F1
#
_entry.id   AF-I4ALB2-F1
#
_cell.length_a   1.000
_cell.length_b   1.000
_cell.length_c   1.000
_cell.angle_alpha   90.00
_cell.angle_beta   90.00
_cell.angle_gamma   90.00
#
_symmetry.space_group_name_H-M   'P 1'
#
loop_
_entity.id
_entity.type
_entity.pdbx_description
1 polymer ?
#
loop_
_entity_poly.entity_id
_entity_poly.type
_entity_poly.pdbx_seq_one_letter_code
_entity_poly.pdbx_strand_id
1 'polypeptide(L)'
;MTVIEPKYKYKEIEKVFEKLISENAELTKHFSKEVDLSEYNLDDDIPYVDIGSISRYIVENKLKNRTSDFDLFFKNVEEVYVNGDSDVQNFIVVGLFEGIQNIGGEEIEYYRSFNQWLNSETQKAWNGIIDYWEGTEWRIPKNEREKREKEIQKILNKKK
;
A
#
# COMPACT_ATOMS: atom_id res chain seq x y z
N MET A 1 2.00 -5.73 31.95
CA MET A 1 1.88 -5.31 30.54
C MET A 1 0.42 -5.01 30.31
N THR A 2 0.06 -3.75 30.08
CA THR A 2 -1.31 -3.40 29.70
C THR A 2 -1.48 -3.83 28.25
N VAL A 3 -2.32 -4.83 27.99
CA VAL A 3 -2.71 -5.18 26.62
C VAL A 3 -3.55 -4.02 26.13
N ILE A 4 -2.98 -3.19 25.25
CA ILE A 4 -3.74 -2.14 24.58
C ILE A 4 -4.60 -2.85 23.55
N GLU A 5 -5.91 -2.76 23.73
CA GLU A 5 -6.86 -3.34 22.79
C GLU A 5 -6.77 -2.61 21.43
N PRO A 6 -6.74 -3.33 20.30
CA PRO A 6 -6.72 -2.69 18.99
C PRO A 6 -7.96 -1.80 18.78
N LYS A 7 -7.73 -0.60 18.25
CA LYS A 7 -8.79 0.35 17.88
C LYS A 7 -9.56 -0.14 16.66
N TYR A 8 -8.87 -0.76 15.70
CA TYR A 8 -9.44 -1.32 14.48
C TYR A 8 -9.36 -2.83 14.54
N LYS A 9 -10.46 -3.49 14.19
CA LYS A 9 -10.55 -4.95 14.18
C LYS A 9 -11.13 -5.42 12.87
N TYR A 10 -10.64 -6.55 12.36
CA TYR A 10 -11.09 -7.03 11.06
C TYR A 10 -12.57 -7.43 11.07
N LYS A 11 -13.09 -7.84 12.23
CA LYS A 11 -14.53 -8.10 12.42
C LYS A 11 -15.43 -6.86 12.37
N GLU A 12 -14.84 -5.67 12.37
CA GLU A 12 -15.48 -4.33 12.26
C GLU A 12 -14.85 -3.59 11.08
N ILE A 13 -14.72 -4.28 9.94
CA ILE A 13 -13.99 -3.83 8.75
C ILE A 13 -14.59 -2.56 8.13
N GLU A 14 -15.89 -2.33 8.31
CA GLU A 14 -16.57 -1.11 7.91
C GLU A 14 -15.91 0.13 8.53
N LYS A 15 -15.49 0.05 9.80
CA LYS A 15 -14.78 1.16 10.49
C LYS A 15 -13.38 1.39 9.93
N VAL A 16 -12.76 0.32 9.41
CA VAL A 16 -11.47 0.43 8.70
C VAL A 16 -11.69 1.21 7.41
N PHE A 17 -12.68 0.83 6.59
CA PHE A 17 -13.01 1.56 5.36
C PHE A 17 -13.39 3.01 5.62
N GLU A 18 -14.29 3.26 6.57
CA GLU A 18 -14.69 4.62 7.00
C GLU A 18 -13.47 5.47 7.31
N LYS A 19 -12.52 4.92 8.07
CA LYS A 19 -11.28 5.65 8.41
C LYS A 19 -10.40 5.88 7.18
N LEU A 20 -10.19 4.87 6.34
CA LEU A 20 -9.34 4.99 5.14
C LEU A 20 -9.84 6.10 4.21
N ILE A 21 -11.15 6.23 4.04
CA ILE A 21 -11.75 7.24 3.14
C ILE A 21 -12.07 8.57 3.84
N SER A 22 -12.02 8.62 5.18
CA SER A 22 -12.39 9.80 5.97
C SER A 22 -11.61 11.06 5.57
N GLU A 23 -12.30 12.20 5.65
CA GLU A 23 -11.76 13.53 5.32
C GLU A 23 -11.28 13.69 3.86
N ASN A 24 -11.50 12.68 3.00
CA ASN A 24 -11.24 12.74 1.57
C ASN A 24 -12.57 12.56 0.79
N ALA A 25 -13.19 13.68 0.42
CA ALA A 25 -14.50 13.67 -0.23
C ALA A 25 -14.49 12.98 -1.61
N GLU A 26 -13.40 13.09 -2.37
CA GLU A 26 -13.31 12.47 -3.69
C GLU A 26 -13.15 10.95 -3.58
N LEU A 27 -12.29 10.47 -2.68
CA LEU A 27 -12.13 9.04 -2.40
C LEU A 27 -13.40 8.45 -1.80
N THR A 28 -14.03 9.15 -0.85
CA THR A 28 -15.33 8.72 -0.28
C THR A 28 -16.36 8.55 -1.40
N LYS A 29 -16.51 9.57 -2.27
CA LYS A 29 -17.42 9.51 -3.41
C LYS A 29 -17.05 8.43 -4.42
N HIS A 30 -15.76 8.13 -4.60
CA HIS A 30 -15.32 7.06 -5.49
C HIS A 30 -15.74 5.70 -4.94
N PHE A 31 -15.38 5.43 -3.67
CA PHE A 31 -15.63 4.16 -3.00
C PHE A 31 -17.12 3.87 -2.83
N SER A 32 -17.92 4.85 -2.42
CA SER A 32 -19.37 4.70 -2.22
C SER A 32 -20.18 4.48 -3.50
N LYS A 33 -19.57 4.45 -4.68
CA LYS A 33 -20.24 4.00 -5.92
C LYS A 33 -20.33 2.48 -6.01
N GLU A 34 -19.39 1.79 -5.37
CA GLU A 34 -19.20 0.35 -5.49
C GLU A 34 -19.56 -0.36 -4.18
N VAL A 35 -19.39 0.32 -3.04
CA VAL A 35 -19.54 -0.26 -1.70
C VAL A 35 -20.46 0.60 -0.84
N ASP A 36 -21.51 -0.01 -0.28
CA ASP A 36 -22.37 0.63 0.73
C ASP A 36 -21.92 0.21 2.14
N LEU A 37 -21.24 1.11 2.85
CA LEU A 37 -20.75 0.84 4.20
C LEU A 37 -21.88 0.73 5.26
N SER A 38 -23.09 1.19 4.96
CA SER A 38 -24.20 1.17 5.93
C SER A 38 -24.86 -0.19 6.07
N GLU A 39 -24.76 -1.04 5.05
CA GLU A 39 -25.28 -2.42 5.04
C GLU A 39 -24.15 -3.47 5.02
N TYR A 40 -22.89 -3.01 5.14
CA TYR A 40 -21.71 -3.84 4.98
C TYR A 40 -21.62 -4.94 6.04
N ASN A 41 -21.45 -6.18 5.60
CA ASN A 41 -21.29 -7.32 6.48
C ASN A 41 -20.38 -8.40 5.88
N LEU A 42 -19.61 -9.08 6.73
CA LEU A 42 -18.62 -10.06 6.30
C LEU A 42 -19.21 -11.37 5.74
N ASP A 43 -20.52 -11.58 5.84
CA ASP A 43 -21.18 -12.78 5.30
C ASP A 43 -21.54 -12.59 3.82
N ASP A 44 -21.90 -11.38 3.41
CA ASP A 44 -22.31 -11.04 2.05
C ASP A 44 -21.22 -10.30 1.24
N ASP A 45 -20.33 -9.57 1.91
CA ASP A 45 -19.30 -8.72 1.28
C ASP A 45 -17.88 -9.32 1.35
N ILE A 46 -16.99 -8.86 0.46
CA ILE A 46 -15.62 -9.38 0.33
C ILE A 46 -14.61 -8.23 0.47
N PRO A 47 -14.12 -7.93 1.70
CA PRO A 47 -13.28 -6.76 1.95
C PRO A 47 -12.03 -6.65 1.07
N TYR A 48 -11.40 -7.79 0.76
CA TYR A 48 -10.20 -7.82 -0.08
C TYR A 48 -10.49 -7.45 -1.54
N VAL A 49 -11.71 -7.65 -2.02
CA VAL A 49 -12.16 -7.16 -3.33
C VAL A 49 -12.46 -5.67 -3.24
N ASP A 50 -13.17 -5.26 -2.20
CA ASP A 50 -13.64 -3.88 -2.03
C ASP A 50 -12.50 -2.88 -1.85
N ILE A 51 -11.47 -3.21 -1.07
CA ILE A 51 -10.28 -2.35 -0.92
C ILE A 51 -9.51 -2.17 -2.24
N GLY A 52 -9.72 -3.05 -3.21
CA GLY A 52 -9.22 -2.89 -4.58
C GLY A 52 -9.72 -1.61 -5.25
N SER A 53 -10.92 -1.14 -4.90
CA SER A 53 -11.46 0.15 -5.36
C SER A 53 -10.60 1.33 -4.87
N ILE A 54 -10.20 1.30 -3.59
CA ILE A 54 -9.27 2.30 -3.02
C ILE A 54 -7.90 2.21 -3.70
N SER A 55 -7.34 1.01 -3.86
CA SER A 55 -6.06 0.80 -4.55
C SER A 55 -6.06 1.39 -5.96
N ARG A 56 -7.15 1.15 -6.72
CA ARG A 56 -7.34 1.70 -8.08
C ARG A 56 -7.39 3.22 -8.07
N TYR A 57 -8.16 3.82 -7.16
CA TYR A 57 -8.22 5.27 -7.01
C TYR A 57 -6.83 5.88 -6.77
N ILE A 58 -6.03 5.28 -5.90
CA ILE A 58 -4.68 5.77 -5.59
C ILE A 58 -3.76 5.66 -6.81
N VAL A 59 -3.76 4.53 -7.50
CA VAL A 59 -2.93 4.36 -8.72
C VAL A 59 -3.33 5.33 -9.82
N GLU A 60 -4.62 5.45 -10.13
CA GLU A 60 -5.11 6.36 -11.18
C GLU A 60 -4.75 7.82 -10.90
N ASN A 61 -4.83 8.24 -9.64
CA ASN A 61 -4.47 9.60 -9.25
C ASN A 61 -2.96 9.83 -9.28
N LYS A 62 -2.17 8.82 -8.89
CA LYS A 62 -0.70 8.87 -9.01
C LYS A 62 -0.28 9.04 -10.47
N LEU A 63 -0.83 8.26 -11.40
CA LEU A 63 -0.55 8.37 -12.84
C LEU A 63 -0.90 9.75 -13.42
N LYS A 64 -1.94 10.40 -12.88
CA LYS A 64 -2.39 11.75 -13.28
C LYS A 64 -1.70 12.87 -12.50
N ASN A 65 -0.74 12.56 -11.62
CA ASN A 65 -0.10 13.49 -10.68
C ASN A 65 -1.08 14.27 -9.76
N ARG A 66 -2.29 13.75 -9.53
CA ARG A 66 -3.29 14.33 -8.63
C ARG A 66 -3.09 13.78 -7.22
N THR A 67 -2.12 14.32 -6.50
CA THR A 67 -1.63 13.74 -5.24
C THR A 67 -1.82 14.64 -4.03
N SER A 68 -2.63 15.69 -4.14
CA SER A 68 -2.87 16.67 -3.05
C SER A 68 -3.37 16.03 -1.76
N ASP A 69 -4.13 14.94 -1.87
CA ASP A 69 -4.80 14.31 -0.73
C ASP A 69 -4.07 13.05 -0.24
N PHE A 70 -2.91 12.73 -0.82
CA PHE A 70 -2.17 11.51 -0.49
C PHE A 70 -1.59 11.57 0.92
N ASP A 71 -1.11 12.74 1.39
CA ASP A 71 -0.64 12.90 2.77
C ASP A 71 -1.73 12.51 3.77
N LEU A 72 -2.96 12.98 3.55
CA LEU A 72 -4.11 12.66 4.39
C LEU A 72 -4.46 11.17 4.32
N PHE A 73 -4.53 10.61 3.12
CA PHE A 73 -4.84 9.20 2.92
C PHE A 73 -3.82 8.30 3.62
N PHE A 74 -2.52 8.48 3.36
CA PHE A 74 -1.49 7.63 3.96
C PHE A 74 -1.31 7.88 5.46
N LYS A 75 -1.69 9.05 5.99
CA LYS A 75 -1.85 9.26 7.43
C LYS A 75 -2.97 8.39 8.02
N ASN A 76 -4.12 8.30 7.34
CA ASN A 76 -5.20 7.40 7.76
C ASN A 76 -4.79 5.93 7.68
N VAL A 77 -4.03 5.53 6.64
CA VAL A 77 -3.46 4.17 6.52
C VAL A 77 -2.54 3.86 7.70
N GLU A 78 -1.65 4.77 8.10
CA GLU A 78 -0.79 4.60 9.27
C GLU A 78 -1.61 4.42 10.55
N GLU A 79 -2.61 5.27 10.77
CA GLU A 79 -3.46 5.18 11.97
C GLU A 79 -4.19 3.84 12.05
N VAL A 80 -4.74 3.36 10.92
CA VAL A 80 -5.40 2.06 10.83
C VAL A 80 -4.40 0.93 11.08
N TYR A 81 -3.24 0.97 10.44
CA TYR A 81 -2.23 -0.09 10.53
C TYR A 81 -1.66 -0.23 11.95
N VAL A 82 -1.26 0.88 12.57
CA VAL A 82 -0.64 0.90 13.90
C VAL A 82 -1.61 0.49 14.99
N ASN A 83 -2.88 0.86 14.86
CA ASN A 83 -3.90 0.57 15.88
C ASN A 83 -4.83 -0.60 15.51
N GLY A 84 -4.51 -1.33 14.45
CA GLY A 84 -5.25 -2.50 13.98
C GLY A 84 -4.81 -3.78 14.66
N ASP A 85 -5.72 -4.77 14.72
CA ASP A 85 -5.33 -6.15 15.02
C ASP A 85 -4.48 -6.74 13.88
N SER A 86 -3.94 -7.94 14.08
CA SER A 86 -3.09 -8.60 13.09
C SER A 86 -3.79 -8.80 11.74
N ASP A 87 -5.10 -8.99 11.75
CA ASP A 87 -5.89 -9.22 10.55
C ASP A 87 -6.10 -7.91 9.78
N VAL A 88 -6.32 -6.78 10.45
CA VAL A 88 -6.31 -5.44 9.84
C VAL A 88 -4.93 -5.09 9.29
N GLN A 89 -3.86 -5.41 10.00
CA GLN A 89 -2.49 -5.18 9.50
C GLN A 89 -2.24 -5.97 8.22
N ASN A 90 -2.62 -7.25 8.20
CA ASN A 90 -2.54 -8.08 6.99
C ASN A 90 -3.42 -7.54 5.87
N PHE A 91 -4.63 -7.07 6.18
CA PHE A 91 -5.57 -6.48 5.24
C PHE A 91 -5.00 -5.23 4.56
N ILE A 92 -4.31 -4.35 5.30
CA ILE A 92 -3.62 -3.20 4.71
C ILE A 92 -2.46 -3.65 3.81
N VAL A 93 -1.66 -4.63 4.23
CA VAL A 93 -0.51 -5.08 3.44
C VAL A 93 -0.94 -5.78 2.15
N VAL A 94 -1.80 -6.80 2.27
CA VAL A 94 -2.19 -7.64 1.14
C VAL A 94 -3.32 -6.99 0.33
N GLY A 95 -4.31 -6.38 0.99
CA GLY A 95 -5.44 -5.76 0.29
C GLY A 95 -5.07 -4.44 -0.38
N LEU A 96 -4.46 -3.52 0.37
CA LEU A 96 -4.14 -2.18 -0.14
C LEU A 96 -2.76 -2.14 -0.82
N PHE A 97 -1.69 -2.54 -0.14
CA PHE A 97 -0.34 -2.31 -0.68
C PHE A 97 -0.03 -3.19 -1.88
N GLU A 98 -0.28 -4.49 -1.78
CA GLU A 98 -0.14 -5.39 -2.93
C GLU A 98 -1.14 -5.02 -4.05
N GLY A 99 -2.35 -4.56 -3.70
CA GLY A 99 -3.31 -4.00 -4.66
C GLY A 99 -2.73 -2.82 -5.45
N ILE A 100 -2.09 -1.86 -4.80
CA ILE A 100 -1.43 -0.72 -5.45
C ILE A 100 -0.29 -1.21 -6.37
N GLN A 101 0.50 -2.19 -5.94
CA GLN A 101 1.60 -2.76 -6.75
C GLN A 101 1.06 -3.45 -8.01
N ASN A 102 0.06 -4.32 -7.84
CA ASN A 102 -0.54 -5.08 -8.93
C ASN A 102 -1.23 -4.18 -9.96
N ILE A 103 -1.93 -3.13 -9.52
CA ILE A 103 -2.62 -2.20 -10.43
C ILE A 103 -1.61 -1.22 -11.06
N GLY A 104 -0.61 -0.76 -10.30
CA GLY A 104 0.43 0.14 -10.80
C GLY A 104 1.36 -0.53 -11.82
N GLY A 105 1.60 -1.84 -11.66
CA GLY A 105 2.37 -2.66 -12.59
C GLY A 105 3.69 -2.01 -12.99
N GLU A 106 3.97 -2.00 -14.30
CA GLU A 106 5.15 -1.38 -14.89
C GLU A 106 5.04 0.15 -15.04
N GLU A 107 3.84 0.73 -14.90
CA GLU A 107 3.61 2.17 -15.11
C GLU A 107 4.11 3.03 -13.94
N ILE A 108 4.25 2.44 -12.75
CA ILE A 108 4.71 3.13 -11.55
C ILE A 108 5.95 2.40 -10.99
N GLU A 109 7.04 3.15 -10.75
CA GLU A 109 8.16 2.65 -9.94
C GLU A 109 7.75 2.60 -8.46
N TYR A 110 6.91 1.63 -8.11
CA TYR A 110 6.23 1.54 -6.81
C TYR A 110 7.22 1.36 -5.64
N TYR A 111 8.43 0.87 -5.93
CA TYR A 111 9.56 0.78 -4.99
C TYR A 111 9.85 2.09 -4.23
N ARG A 112 9.58 3.23 -4.86
CA ARG A 112 10.00 4.54 -4.35
C ARG A 112 8.92 5.60 -4.48
N SER A 113 8.00 5.43 -5.43
CA SER A 113 7.03 6.45 -5.84
C SER A 113 6.08 6.91 -4.74
N PHE A 114 5.91 6.13 -3.68
CA PHE A 114 5.01 6.43 -2.56
C PHE A 114 5.73 6.82 -1.25
N ASN A 115 7.05 6.73 -1.19
CA ASN A 115 7.83 6.88 0.05
C ASN A 115 7.64 8.24 0.75
N GLN A 116 7.30 9.29 0.00
CA GLN A 116 7.11 10.61 0.59
C GLN A 116 5.81 10.74 1.40
N TRP A 117 4.84 9.85 1.20
CA TRP A 117 3.55 9.88 1.90
C TRP A 117 3.43 8.78 2.97
N LEU A 118 4.20 7.69 2.84
CA LEU A 118 4.22 6.61 3.81
C LEU A 118 4.85 7.09 5.13
N ASN A 119 4.20 6.72 6.24
CA ASN A 119 4.69 7.00 7.59
C ASN A 119 5.55 5.84 8.10
N SER A 120 6.07 5.92 9.33
CA SER A 120 7.15 5.03 9.75
C SER A 120 6.80 3.55 9.75
N GLU A 121 5.61 3.14 10.23
CA GLU A 121 5.25 1.73 10.31
C GLU A 121 4.75 1.21 8.95
N THR A 122 3.94 2.00 8.25
CA THR A 122 3.48 1.67 6.90
C THR A 122 4.61 1.63 5.88
N GLN A 123 5.66 2.45 6.01
CA GLN A 123 6.86 2.37 5.17
C GLN A 123 7.61 1.06 5.42
N LYS A 124 7.71 0.58 6.67
CA LYS A 124 8.32 -0.73 6.96
C LYS A 124 7.50 -1.86 6.33
N ALA A 125 6.18 -1.81 6.48
CA ALA A 125 5.26 -2.79 5.90
C ALA A 125 5.31 -2.80 4.38
N TRP A 126 5.28 -1.62 3.73
CA TRP A 126 5.44 -1.43 2.30
C TRP A 126 6.76 -2.03 1.79
N ASN A 127 7.87 -1.70 2.45
CA ASN A 127 9.16 -2.26 2.09
C ASN A 127 9.22 -3.78 2.31
N GLY A 128 8.53 -4.29 3.34
CA GLY A 128 8.48 -5.72 3.65
C GLY A 128 7.76 -6.53 2.58
N ILE A 129 6.63 -6.05 2.07
CA ILE A 129 5.90 -6.75 1.00
C ILE A 129 6.68 -6.69 -0.33
N ILE A 130 7.42 -5.60 -0.59
CA ILE A 130 8.32 -5.55 -1.75
C ILE A 130 9.47 -6.54 -1.58
N ASP A 131 10.11 -6.58 -0.40
CA ASP A 131 11.19 -7.53 -0.14
C ASP A 131 10.73 -8.98 -0.30
N TYR A 132 9.48 -9.27 0.07
CA TYR A 132 8.88 -10.59 -0.07
C TYR A 132 8.75 -11.02 -1.54
N TRP A 133 8.29 -10.13 -2.43
CA TRP A 133 8.07 -10.45 -3.85
C TRP A 133 9.32 -10.31 -4.72
N GLU A 134 10.13 -9.27 -4.47
CA GLU A 134 11.19 -8.81 -5.38
C GLU A 134 12.60 -9.12 -4.83
N GLY A 135 12.69 -9.67 -3.61
CA GLY A 135 13.94 -9.75 -2.86
C GLY A 135 14.45 -8.36 -2.45
N THR A 136 15.73 -8.26 -2.08
CA THR A 136 16.27 -7.00 -1.50
C THR A 136 17.09 -6.15 -2.47
N GLU A 137 17.27 -6.58 -3.72
CA GLU A 137 18.15 -5.90 -4.69
C GLU A 137 17.63 -4.51 -5.09
N TRP A 138 16.31 -4.29 -5.07
CA TRP A 138 15.69 -2.99 -5.36
C TRP A 138 16.14 -1.89 -4.40
N ARG A 139 16.56 -2.25 -3.18
CA ARG A 139 17.04 -1.33 -2.15
C ARG A 139 18.37 -0.68 -2.54
N ILE A 140 19.16 -1.37 -3.36
CA ILE A 140 20.46 -0.88 -3.80
C ILE A 140 20.26 0.33 -4.72
N PRO A 141 20.92 1.46 -4.44
CA PRO A 141 20.90 2.63 -5.30
C PRO A 141 21.23 2.27 -6.77
N LYS A 142 20.52 2.88 -7.73
CA LYS A 142 20.67 2.57 -9.16
C LYS A 142 22.13 2.69 -9.64
N ASN A 143 22.83 3.73 -9.20
CA ASN A 143 24.25 3.95 -9.52
C ASN A 143 25.16 2.80 -9.03
N GLU A 144 24.88 2.21 -7.87
CA GLU A 144 25.62 1.05 -7.37
C GLU A 144 25.29 -0.22 -8.15
N ARG A 145 24.02 -0.43 -8.54
CA ARG A 145 23.62 -1.53 -9.42
C ARG A 145 24.33 -1.45 -10.77
N GLU A 146 24.29 -0.30 -11.42
CA GLU A 146 24.96 -0.06 -12.71
C GLU A 146 26.49 -0.26 -12.60
N LYS A 147 27.09 0.10 -11.47
CA LYS A 147 28.52 -0.12 -11.23
C LYS A 147 28.83 -1.62 -11.15
N ARG A 148 28.05 -2.40 -10.39
CA ARG A 148 28.20 -3.86 -10.26
C ARG A 148 28.05 -4.54 -11.62
N GLU A 149 27.05 -4.17 -12.40
CA GLU A 149 26.82 -4.72 -13.75
C GLU A 149 28.03 -4.47 -14.68
N LYS A 150 28.56 -3.24 -14.69
CA LYS A 150 29.77 -2.90 -15.46
C LYS A 150 30.98 -3.73 -15.03
N GLU A 151 31.17 -3.95 -13.73
CA GLU A 151 32.25 -4.78 -13.19
C GLU A 151 32.10 -6.26 -13.60
N ILE A 152 30.89 -6.81 -13.50
CA ILE A 152 30.57 -8.18 -13.95
C ILE A 152 30.83 -8.33 -15.45
N GLN A 153 30.36 -7.38 -16.27
CA GLN A 153 30.58 -7.43 -17.72
C GLN A 153 32.07 -7.36 -18.08
N LYS A 154 32.86 -6.58 -17.34
CA LYS A 154 34.32 -6.51 -17.52
C LYS A 154 34.99 -7.83 -17.17
N ILE A 155 34.52 -8.55 -16.15
CA ILE A 155 35.04 -9.88 -15.78
C ILE A 155 34.67 -10.91 -16.85
N LEU A 156 33.44 -10.92 -17.33
CA LEU A 156 32.97 -11.84 -18.37
C LEU A 156 33.72 -11.63 -19.69
N ASN A 157 33.96 -10.37 -20.08
CA ASN A 157 34.69 -10.04 -21.31
C ASN A 157 36.19 -10.37 -21.24
N LYS A 158 36.79 -10.47 -20.05
CA LYS A 158 38.19 -10.89 -19.86
C LYS A 158 38.39 -12.41 -19.89
N LYS A 159 37.32 -13.19 -19.81
CA LYS A 159 37.33 -14.66 -19.85
C LYS A 159 37.06 -15.24 -21.24
N LYS A 160 36.81 -14.38 -22.24
CA LYS A 160 36.77 -14.71 -23.67
C LYS A 160 38.10 -14.35 -24.31
#